data_AF-A0A7K6SSV5-F1
#
_entry.id   AF-A0A7K6SSV5-F1
#
_cell.length_a   1.000
_cell.length_b   1.000
_cell.length_c   1.000
_cell.angle_alpha   90.00
_cell.angle_beta   90.00
_cell.angle_gamma   90.00
#
_symmetry.space_group_name_H-M   'P 1'
#
loop_
_entity.id
_entity.type
_entity.pdbx_description
1 polymer ?
#
loop_
_entity_poly.entity_id
_entity_poly.type
_entity_poly.pdbx_seq_one_letter_code
_entity_poly.pdbx_strand_id
1 'polypeptide(L)'
;GGAVEAAEEAADPALGRLEEEAKRRRERLRALRERTLQVKFSFFQNKDSGERENKRLKEDDEEETVKHKELKLRNYEPEDEELKKRKMPKAKPVSVEDKVKDQLEAAKPEPIIDEVDLANLAPRKPDWDLKRDVAKKLEKLEKRTQRAIAELIRERLKGQDEELASAVVSAKQEGSDSD
;
A
#
# COMPACT_ATOMS: atom_id res chain seq x y z
N GLY A 1 9.91 24.16 84.72
CA GLY A 1 8.97 24.91 83.87
C GLY A 1 9.29 24.59 82.44
N GLY A 2 8.32 24.09 81.69
CA GLY A 2 8.49 23.76 80.28
C GLY A 2 8.66 24.99 79.40
N ALA A 3 9.37 24.81 78.30
CA ALA A 3 9.27 25.64 77.11
C ALA A 3 9.32 24.68 75.93
N VAL A 4 8.22 24.65 75.20
CA VAL A 4 7.98 23.83 74.01
C VAL A 4 8.69 24.54 72.86
N GLU A 5 9.82 24.00 72.39
CA GLU A 5 10.47 24.50 71.18
C GLU A 5 9.90 23.74 69.99
N ALA A 6 9.20 24.48 69.14
CA ALA A 6 8.52 23.99 67.96
C ALA A 6 9.52 23.36 67.00
N ALA A 7 9.32 22.07 66.70
CA ALA A 7 9.97 21.41 65.58
C ALA A 7 9.37 21.98 64.28
N GLU A 8 9.97 23.05 63.78
CA GLU A 8 9.78 23.51 62.40
C GLU A 8 10.46 22.48 61.49
N GLU A 9 9.64 21.62 60.90
CA GLU A 9 10.01 20.60 59.92
C GLU A 9 10.59 21.29 58.67
N ALA A 10 11.90 21.53 58.68
CA ALA A 10 12.64 22.03 57.54
C ALA A 10 12.62 20.97 56.43
N ALA A 11 11.64 21.06 55.52
CA ALA A 11 11.58 20.25 54.33
C ALA A 11 12.86 20.47 53.49
N ASP A 12 13.65 19.41 53.31
CA ASP A 12 14.87 19.43 52.52
C ASP A 12 14.63 20.07 51.14
N PRO A 13 15.47 21.03 50.68
CA PRO A 13 15.27 21.73 49.40
C PRO A 13 15.32 20.80 48.18
N ALA A 14 15.84 19.57 48.35
CA ALA A 14 15.80 18.50 47.36
C ALA A 14 14.39 17.90 47.18
N LEU A 15 13.59 17.81 48.26
CA LEU A 15 12.23 17.30 48.23
C LEU A 15 11.28 18.27 47.51
N GLY A 16 11.47 19.59 47.69
CA GLY A 16 10.71 20.61 46.96
C GLY A 16 10.94 20.57 45.45
N ARG A 17 12.20 20.42 45.00
CA ARG A 17 12.54 20.27 43.57
C ARG A 17 11.95 18.99 42.96
N LEU A 18 11.99 17.88 43.71
CA LEU A 18 11.39 16.61 43.29
C LEU A 18 9.86 16.71 43.20
N GLU A 19 9.23 17.41 44.14
CA GLU A 19 7.79 17.63 44.14
C GLU A 19 7.33 18.54 42.98
N GLU A 20 8.09 19.60 42.69
CA GLU A 20 7.86 20.45 41.52
C GLU A 20 8.02 19.68 40.20
N GLU A 21 9.02 18.81 40.10
CA GLU A 21 9.21 17.96 38.92
C GLU A 21 8.09 16.91 38.77
N ALA A 22 7.63 16.34 39.88
CA ALA A 22 6.49 15.42 39.90
C ALA A 22 5.19 16.10 39.46
N LYS A 23 4.93 17.35 39.91
CA LYS A 23 3.78 18.16 39.46
C LYS A 23 3.86 18.46 37.96
N ARG A 24 5.03 18.88 37.47
CA ARG A 24 5.27 19.09 36.03
C ARG A 24 5.06 17.81 35.20
N ARG A 25 5.50 16.65 35.69
CA ARG A 25 5.27 15.36 35.02
C ARG A 25 3.77 14.99 35.02
N ARG A 26 3.07 15.20 36.13
CA ARG A 26 1.63 14.94 36.25
C ARG A 26 0.83 15.82 35.29
N GLU A 27 1.16 17.10 35.16
CA GLU A 27 0.52 18.02 34.22
C GLU A 27 0.80 17.62 32.76
N ARG A 28 2.06 17.31 32.42
CA ARG A 28 2.41 16.80 31.08
C ARG A 28 1.63 15.52 30.72
N LEU A 29 1.53 14.58 31.65
CA LEU A 29 0.76 13.35 31.45
C LEU A 29 -0.74 13.61 31.34
N ARG A 30 -1.28 14.57 32.11
CA ARG A 30 -2.68 14.99 32.01
C ARG A 30 -2.97 15.60 30.64
N ALA A 31 -2.13 16.50 30.14
CA ALA A 31 -2.28 17.09 28.82
C ALA A 31 -2.20 16.04 27.70
N LEU A 32 -1.32 15.04 27.84
CA LEU A 32 -1.25 13.92 26.89
C LEU A 32 -2.52 13.03 26.94
N ARG A 33 -3.05 12.77 28.15
CA ARG A 33 -4.33 12.07 28.31
C ARG A 33 -5.49 12.85 27.71
N GLU A 34 -5.57 14.15 27.94
CA GLU A 34 -6.63 15.01 27.37
C GLU A 34 -6.52 15.07 25.84
N ARG A 35 -5.31 15.20 25.28
CA ARG A 35 -5.10 15.16 23.82
C ARG A 35 -5.45 13.80 23.22
N THR A 36 -5.07 12.69 23.85
CA THR A 36 -5.43 11.34 23.39
C THR A 36 -6.93 11.06 23.51
N LEU A 37 -7.59 11.57 24.55
CA LEU A 37 -9.05 11.52 24.68
C LEU A 37 -9.72 12.39 23.62
N GLN A 38 -9.20 13.58 23.31
CA GLN A 38 -9.74 14.43 22.26
C GLN A 38 -9.59 13.80 20.88
N VAL A 39 -8.43 13.22 20.57
CA VAL A 39 -8.20 12.47 19.32
C VAL A 39 -9.11 11.23 19.24
N LYS A 40 -9.30 10.50 20.35
CA LYS A 40 -10.27 9.39 20.39
C LYS A 40 -11.70 9.89 20.22
N PHE A 41 -12.09 11.00 20.85
CA PHE A 41 -13.41 11.57 20.74
C PHE A 41 -13.70 12.08 19.33
N SER A 42 -12.72 12.73 18.66
CA SER A 42 -12.85 13.12 17.25
C SER A 42 -12.86 11.92 16.31
N PHE A 43 -12.06 10.88 16.61
CA PHE A 43 -12.05 9.63 15.86
C PHE A 43 -13.38 8.87 15.98
N PHE A 44 -13.99 8.88 17.17
CA PHE A 44 -15.32 8.31 17.41
C PHE A 44 -16.41 9.16 16.74
N GLN A 45 -16.36 10.51 16.82
CA GLN A 45 -17.32 11.37 16.11
C GLN A 45 -17.28 11.19 14.59
N ASN A 46 -16.08 11.04 13.99
CA ASN A 46 -15.95 10.75 12.57
C ASN A 46 -16.40 9.32 12.19
N LYS A 47 -16.54 8.42 13.17
CA LYS A 47 -16.96 7.02 12.98
C LYS A 47 -18.45 6.78 13.32
N ASP A 48 -19.06 7.64 14.13
CA ASP A 48 -20.45 7.55 14.62
C ASP A 48 -21.41 8.54 13.91
N SER A 49 -21.23 8.82 12.61
CA SER A 49 -22.34 9.34 11.79
C SER A 49 -23.40 8.26 11.48
N GLY A 50 -23.37 7.13 12.20
CA GLY A 50 -24.36 6.06 12.19
C GLY A 50 -24.48 5.44 13.58
N GLU A 51 -25.49 5.88 14.34
CA GLU A 51 -26.06 5.27 15.55
C GLU A 51 -25.20 5.14 16.82
N ARG A 52 -25.37 6.09 17.75
CA ARG A 52 -25.50 5.78 19.19
C ARG A 52 -26.04 6.96 19.98
N GLU A 53 -27.36 7.05 20.09
CA GLU A 53 -27.99 7.89 21.11
C GLU A 53 -28.01 7.21 22.47
N ASN A 54 -27.61 8.00 23.48
CA ASN A 54 -28.09 8.03 24.86
C ASN A 54 -28.35 6.71 25.61
N LYS A 55 -27.37 6.32 26.44
CA LYS A 55 -27.64 5.57 27.68
C LYS A 55 -27.41 6.49 28.89
N ARG A 56 -28.42 7.31 29.21
CA ARG A 56 -28.54 7.95 30.53
C ARG A 56 -29.21 6.94 31.47
N LEU A 57 -28.56 6.71 32.61
CA LEU A 57 -29.05 5.91 33.72
C LEU A 57 -30.31 6.58 34.30
N LYS A 58 -31.39 5.82 34.47
CA LYS A 58 -32.56 6.21 35.25
C LYS A 58 -32.86 5.06 36.22
N GLU A 59 -32.62 5.32 37.50
CA GLU A 59 -33.18 4.56 38.62
C GLU A 59 -34.69 4.77 38.61
N ASP A 60 -35.47 3.71 38.75
CA ASP A 60 -36.77 3.68 39.43
C ASP A 60 -37.16 2.19 39.62
N ASP A 61 -37.42 1.82 40.88
CA ASP A 61 -38.03 0.57 41.34
C ASP A 61 -39.47 0.44 40.82
N GLU A 62 -39.86 -0.75 40.34
CA GLU A 62 -41.16 -1.42 40.59
C GLU A 62 -41.29 -2.71 39.75
N GLU A 63 -41.92 -3.72 40.34
CA GLU A 63 -41.98 -5.12 39.91
C GLU A 63 -42.61 -5.34 38.51
N GLU A 64 -41.80 -5.41 37.46
CA GLU A 64 -42.19 -6.09 36.21
C GLU A 64 -41.66 -7.52 36.23
N THR A 65 -42.56 -8.49 36.04
CA THR A 65 -42.22 -9.89 35.79
C THR A 65 -41.22 -10.02 34.64
N VAL A 66 -39.94 -10.07 34.99
CA VAL A 66 -38.84 -10.13 34.04
C VAL A 66 -38.96 -11.46 33.32
N LYS A 67 -39.53 -11.47 32.11
CA LYS A 67 -39.52 -12.65 31.23
C LYS A 67 -38.07 -12.92 30.87
N HIS A 68 -37.38 -13.70 31.71
CA HIS A 68 -36.00 -14.08 31.49
C HIS A 68 -35.92 -14.80 30.14
N LYS A 69 -35.00 -14.34 29.29
CA LYS A 69 -34.72 -14.94 27.98
C LYS A 69 -34.51 -16.44 28.15
N GLU A 70 -35.14 -17.24 27.28
CA GLU A 70 -35.11 -18.71 27.34
C GLU A 70 -33.68 -19.26 27.53
N LEU A 71 -33.51 -20.12 28.54
CA LEU A 71 -32.21 -20.69 28.92
C LEU A 71 -31.71 -21.64 27.82
N LYS A 72 -30.67 -21.23 27.06
CA LYS A 72 -30.05 -22.04 26.00
C LYS A 72 -28.70 -22.59 26.46
N LEU A 73 -28.61 -23.91 26.59
CA LEU A 73 -27.41 -24.58 27.10
C LEU A 73 -26.53 -25.00 25.92
N ARG A 74 -25.31 -24.43 25.84
CA ARG A 74 -24.32 -24.72 24.77
C ARG A 74 -23.28 -25.76 25.19
N ASN A 75 -22.87 -25.79 26.45
CA ASN A 75 -21.79 -26.65 26.97
C ASN A 75 -22.19 -27.53 28.17
N TYR A 76 -23.47 -27.55 28.56
CA TYR A 76 -23.96 -28.33 29.70
C TYR A 76 -25.03 -29.33 29.25
N GLU A 77 -25.02 -30.52 29.85
CA GLU A 77 -26.00 -31.58 29.64
C GLU A 77 -26.89 -31.70 30.88
N PRO A 78 -28.09 -31.10 30.85
CA PRO A 78 -28.99 -31.17 31.98
C PRO A 78 -29.64 -32.56 32.06
N GLU A 79 -29.86 -33.03 33.29
CA GLU A 79 -30.57 -34.30 33.57
C GLU A 79 -32.09 -34.15 33.35
N ASP A 80 -32.63 -32.94 33.51
CA ASP A 80 -34.05 -32.64 33.30
C ASP A 80 -34.47 -32.63 31.82
N GLU A 81 -35.57 -33.31 31.50
CA GLU A 81 -36.07 -33.47 30.12
C GLU A 81 -36.51 -32.15 29.46
N GLU A 82 -37.01 -31.18 30.23
CA GLU A 82 -37.41 -29.86 29.72
C GLU A 82 -36.22 -28.99 29.31
N LEU A 83 -35.12 -29.08 30.07
CA LEU A 83 -33.88 -28.35 29.80
C LEU A 83 -33.08 -29.01 28.67
N LYS A 84 -33.24 -30.32 28.47
CA LYS A 84 -32.64 -31.08 27.36
C LYS A 84 -33.15 -30.64 26.00
N LYS A 85 -34.45 -30.28 25.89
CA LYS A 85 -35.05 -29.70 24.68
C LYS A 85 -34.51 -28.31 24.35
N ARG A 86 -33.96 -27.60 25.34
CA ARG A 86 -33.37 -26.25 25.20
C ARG A 86 -31.85 -26.28 24.95
N LYS A 87 -31.27 -27.47 24.75
CA LYS A 87 -29.86 -27.64 24.38
C LYS A 87 -29.64 -27.19 22.94
N MET A 88 -28.66 -26.31 22.74
CA MET A 88 -28.30 -25.84 21.41
C MET A 88 -27.55 -26.95 20.65
N PRO A 89 -27.88 -27.20 19.36
CA PRO A 89 -27.13 -28.14 18.55
C PRO A 89 -25.69 -27.66 18.40
N LYS A 90 -24.73 -28.58 18.56
CA LYS A 90 -23.31 -28.29 18.34
C LYS A 90 -23.12 -27.93 16.87
N ALA A 91 -22.62 -26.73 16.60
CA ALA A 91 -22.37 -26.27 15.24
C ALA A 91 -21.34 -27.20 14.58
N LYS A 92 -21.66 -27.73 13.40
CA LYS A 92 -20.69 -28.45 12.57
C LYS A 92 -19.63 -27.44 12.11
N PRO A 93 -18.33 -27.77 12.18
CA PRO A 93 -17.31 -26.88 11.68
C PRO A 93 -17.56 -26.61 10.19
N VAL A 94 -17.37 -25.35 9.79
CA VAL A 94 -17.49 -24.91 8.39
C VAL A 94 -16.50 -25.70 7.55
N SER A 95 -16.98 -26.26 6.43
CA SER A 95 -16.16 -26.94 5.42
C SER A 95 -14.96 -26.06 5.08
N VAL A 96 -13.75 -26.53 5.38
CA VAL A 96 -12.52 -25.77 5.15
C VAL A 96 -12.03 -25.90 3.71
N GLU A 97 -12.62 -26.83 2.95
CA GLU A 97 -12.26 -27.18 1.58
C GLU A 97 -12.37 -25.97 0.65
N ASP A 98 -13.47 -25.20 0.76
CA ASP A 98 -13.67 -24.00 -0.06
C ASP A 98 -12.66 -22.90 0.29
N LYS A 99 -12.34 -22.73 1.58
CA LYS A 99 -11.34 -21.76 2.04
C LYS A 99 -9.92 -22.14 1.63
N VAL A 100 -9.59 -23.43 1.64
CA VAL A 100 -8.28 -23.93 1.19
C VAL A 100 -8.16 -23.75 -0.33
N LYS A 101 -9.25 -23.95 -1.08
CA LYS A 101 -9.28 -23.74 -2.52
C LYS A 101 -9.08 -22.26 -2.88
N ASP A 102 -9.78 -21.37 -2.18
CA ASP A 102 -9.62 -19.92 -2.32
C ASP A 102 -8.20 -19.47 -1.96
N GLN A 103 -7.59 -20.05 -0.92
CA GLN A 103 -6.21 -19.76 -0.54
C GLN A 103 -5.19 -20.30 -1.54
N LEU A 104 -5.42 -21.47 -2.16
CA LEU A 104 -4.57 -22.03 -3.20
C LEU A 104 -4.66 -21.24 -4.51
N GLU A 105 -5.85 -20.72 -4.85
CA GLU A 105 -6.03 -19.84 -6.00
C GLU A 105 -5.42 -18.45 -5.76
N ALA A 106 -5.55 -17.89 -4.56
CA ALA A 106 -4.87 -16.65 -4.16
C ALA A 106 -3.35 -16.81 -4.02
N ALA A 107 -2.85 -18.03 -3.82
CA ALA A 107 -1.43 -18.36 -3.78
C ALA A 107 -0.84 -18.65 -5.17
N LYS A 108 -1.63 -18.59 -6.25
CA LYS A 108 -1.08 -18.46 -7.60
C LYS A 108 -0.67 -17.00 -7.76
N PRO A 109 0.63 -16.66 -7.74
CA PRO A 109 1.03 -15.29 -7.98
C PRO A 109 0.63 -14.93 -9.41
N GLU A 110 -0.26 -13.95 -9.56
CA GLU A 110 -0.30 -13.19 -10.81
C GLU A 110 1.12 -12.70 -11.08
N PRO A 111 1.61 -12.74 -12.34
CA PRO A 111 2.94 -12.24 -12.67
C PRO A 111 2.96 -10.73 -12.38
N ILE A 112 3.36 -10.40 -11.16
CA ILE A 112 3.72 -9.07 -10.71
C ILE A 112 4.87 -8.67 -11.63
N ILE A 113 4.55 -7.74 -12.52
CA ILE A 113 5.43 -6.99 -13.42
C ILE A 113 6.88 -7.11 -12.98
N ASP A 114 7.69 -7.67 -13.89
CA ASP A 114 9.14 -7.83 -13.81
C ASP A 114 9.76 -6.79 -12.87
N GLU A 115 10.28 -7.32 -11.78
CA GLU A 115 11.20 -6.71 -10.84
C GLU A 115 11.93 -5.53 -11.49
N VAL A 116 11.57 -4.31 -11.08
CA VAL A 116 12.28 -3.12 -11.54
C VAL A 116 13.72 -3.25 -11.07
N ASP A 117 14.59 -3.63 -11.99
CA ASP A 117 16.00 -3.90 -11.79
C ASP A 117 16.66 -2.74 -11.02
N LEU A 118 16.98 -3.00 -9.74
CA LEU A 118 17.48 -2.03 -8.76
C LEU A 118 18.81 -1.40 -9.18
N ALA A 119 19.52 -1.99 -10.14
CA ALA A 119 20.71 -1.42 -10.76
C ALA A 119 20.40 -0.17 -11.62
N ASN A 120 19.15 -0.04 -12.11
CA ASN A 120 18.68 1.12 -12.87
C ASN A 120 18.21 2.29 -11.98
N LEU A 121 18.04 2.06 -10.67
CA LEU A 121 17.61 3.03 -9.65
C LEU A 121 18.79 3.72 -8.95
N ALA A 122 20.01 3.20 -9.12
CA ALA A 122 21.23 3.86 -8.65
C ALA A 122 21.45 5.22 -9.33
N PRO A 123 22.18 6.16 -8.71
CA PRO A 123 22.54 7.43 -9.35
C PRO A 123 23.31 7.17 -10.64
N ARG A 124 22.65 7.36 -11.78
CA ARG A 124 23.26 7.18 -13.10
C ARG A 124 24.33 8.25 -13.33
N LYS A 125 25.27 7.96 -14.24
CA LYS A 125 26.24 8.96 -14.72
C LYS A 125 25.48 10.22 -15.18
N PRO A 126 25.93 11.44 -14.88
CA PRO A 126 25.25 12.66 -15.28
C PRO A 126 25.01 12.75 -16.81
N ASP A 127 25.88 12.13 -17.61
CA ASP A 127 25.75 12.09 -19.08
C ASP A 127 24.77 11.03 -19.60
N TRP A 128 24.18 10.20 -18.73
CA TRP A 128 23.25 9.14 -19.13
C TRP A 128 22.07 9.68 -19.91
N ASP A 129 21.48 10.75 -19.39
CA ASP A 129 20.31 11.39 -19.98
C ASP A 129 20.64 12.03 -21.32
N LEU A 130 21.81 12.70 -21.39
CA LEU A 130 22.33 13.27 -22.62
C LEU A 130 22.55 12.21 -23.69
N LYS A 131 23.14 11.06 -23.34
CA LYS A 131 23.36 9.96 -24.28
C LYS A 131 22.06 9.38 -24.81
N ARG A 132 21.06 9.18 -23.94
CA ARG A 132 19.75 8.66 -24.35
C ARG A 132 19.05 9.62 -25.31
N ASP A 133 19.05 10.91 -24.98
CA ASP A 133 18.32 11.91 -25.76
C ASP A 133 19.02 12.23 -27.09
N VAL A 134 20.36 12.18 -27.12
CA VAL A 134 21.15 12.29 -28.36
C VAL A 134 21.02 11.03 -29.22
N ALA A 135 21.03 9.83 -28.64
CA ALA A 135 20.92 8.57 -29.39
C ALA A 135 19.64 8.53 -30.23
N LYS A 136 18.50 8.91 -29.68
CA LYS A 136 17.22 8.95 -30.42
C LYS A 136 17.23 9.94 -31.58
N LYS A 137 17.95 11.05 -31.44
CA LYS A 137 18.12 12.06 -32.51
C LYS A 137 19.06 11.55 -33.60
N LEU A 138 20.18 10.94 -33.21
CA LEU A 138 21.13 10.33 -34.13
C LEU A 138 20.50 9.19 -34.92
N GLU A 139 19.76 8.29 -34.29
CA GLU A 139 19.07 7.19 -34.99
C GLU A 139 18.11 7.71 -36.09
N LYS A 140 17.34 8.76 -35.77
CA LYS A 140 16.45 9.41 -36.75
C LYS A 140 17.22 10.06 -37.89
N LEU A 141 18.37 10.65 -37.61
CA LEU A 141 19.22 11.28 -38.62
C LEU A 141 19.87 10.21 -39.49
N GLU A 142 20.46 9.18 -38.88
CA GLU A 142 21.09 8.04 -39.53
C GLU A 142 20.13 7.33 -40.48
N LYS A 143 18.88 7.07 -40.08
CA LYS A 143 17.86 6.50 -40.98
C LYS A 143 17.61 7.37 -42.22
N ARG A 144 17.64 8.70 -42.09
CA ARG A 144 17.49 9.62 -43.22
C ARG A 144 18.75 9.65 -44.09
N THR A 145 19.92 9.66 -43.46
CA THR A 145 21.21 9.60 -44.15
C THR A 145 21.35 8.31 -44.95
N GLN A 146 21.00 7.16 -44.37
CA GLN A 146 20.99 5.87 -45.07
C GLN A 146 20.00 5.86 -46.24
N ARG A 147 18.81 6.47 -46.07
CA ARG A 147 17.84 6.63 -47.18
C ARG A 147 18.39 7.51 -48.30
N ALA A 148 18.99 8.65 -47.97
CA ALA A 148 19.61 9.54 -48.95
C ALA A 148 20.80 8.87 -49.65
N ILE A 149 21.63 8.13 -48.91
CA ILE A 149 22.72 7.34 -49.49
C ILE A 149 22.15 6.27 -50.45
N ALA A 150 21.12 5.55 -50.05
CA ALA A 150 20.49 4.54 -50.90
C ALA A 150 19.87 5.15 -52.17
N GLU A 151 19.27 6.34 -52.06
CA GLU A 151 18.72 7.09 -53.20
C GLU A 151 19.82 7.56 -54.16
N LEU A 152 20.90 8.16 -53.64
CA LEU A 152 22.07 8.54 -54.44
C LEU A 152 22.72 7.34 -55.14
N ILE A 153 22.79 6.19 -54.47
CA ILE A 153 23.30 4.95 -55.09
C ILE A 153 22.36 4.50 -56.22
N ARG A 154 21.03 4.57 -56.03
CA ARG A 154 20.06 4.20 -57.08
C ARG A 154 20.15 5.13 -58.28
N GLU A 155 20.25 6.44 -58.07
CA GLU A 155 20.40 7.41 -59.16
C GLU A 155 21.71 7.19 -59.93
N ARG A 156 22.81 6.95 -59.20
CA ARG A 156 24.10 6.65 -59.81
C ARG A 156 24.06 5.36 -60.62
N LEU A 157 23.48 4.29 -60.08
CA LEU A 157 23.33 3.03 -60.80
C LEU A 157 22.44 3.19 -62.02
N LYS A 158 21.29 3.89 -61.92
CA LYS A 158 20.42 4.14 -63.07
C LYS A 158 21.12 4.94 -64.18
N GLY A 159 21.88 5.98 -63.83
CA GLY A 159 22.65 6.76 -64.80
C GLY A 159 23.77 5.94 -65.46
N GLN A 160 24.38 5.02 -64.71
CA GLN A 160 25.35 4.07 -65.26
C GLN A 160 24.68 2.97 -66.08
N ASP A 161 23.50 2.48 -65.71
CA ASP A 161 22.78 1.44 -66.45
C ASP A 161 22.34 1.94 -67.84
N GLU A 162 21.98 3.21 -68.00
CA GLU A 162 21.68 3.80 -69.31
C GLU A 162 22.93 3.90 -70.19
N GLU A 163 24.07 4.28 -69.60
CA GLU A 163 25.38 4.32 -70.28
C GLU A 163 25.88 2.91 -70.63
N LEU A 164 25.72 1.95 -69.72
CA LEU A 164 26.07 0.54 -69.91
C LEU A 164 25.14 -0.13 -70.93
N ALA A 165 23.83 0.15 -70.90
CA ALA A 165 22.87 -0.34 -71.88
C ALA A 165 23.16 0.21 -73.27
N SER A 166 23.49 1.50 -73.38
CA SER A 166 23.91 2.10 -74.66
C SER A 166 25.21 1.47 -75.16
N ALA A 167 26.21 1.28 -74.28
CA ALA A 167 27.49 0.67 -74.66
C ALA A 167 27.31 -0.79 -75.12
N VAL A 168 26.44 -1.57 -74.47
CA VAL A 168 26.13 -2.95 -74.85
C VAL A 168 25.35 -3.00 -76.17
N VAL A 169 24.43 -2.07 -76.42
CA VAL A 169 23.72 -1.97 -77.72
C VAL A 169 24.69 -1.62 -78.84
N SER A 170 25.59 -0.65 -78.64
CA SER A 170 26.62 -0.29 -79.63
C SER A 170 27.58 -1.47 -79.90
N ALA A 171 28.04 -2.17 -78.86
CA ALA A 171 28.89 -3.35 -79.02
C ALA A 171 28.17 -4.51 -79.74
N LYS A 172 26.85 -4.65 -79.58
CA LYS A 172 26.03 -5.65 -80.29
C LYS A 172 25.87 -5.30 -81.78
N GLN A 173 25.76 -4.03 -82.14
CA GLN A 173 25.63 -3.57 -83.52
C GLN A 173 26.94 -3.73 -84.31
N GLU A 174 28.09 -3.41 -83.70
CA GLU A 174 29.40 -3.57 -84.36
C GLU A 174 29.77 -5.03 -84.63
N GLY A 175 29.23 -5.98 -83.85
CA GLY A 175 29.42 -7.42 -84.07
C GLY A 175 28.49 -8.06 -85.10
N SER A 176 27.50 -7.33 -85.64
CA SER A 176 26.47 -7.89 -86.53
C SER A 176 26.62 -7.49 -88.01
N ASP A 177 27.55 -6.58 -88.34
CA ASP A 177 27.75 -6.05 -89.71
C ASP A 177 29.06 -6.55 -90.35
N SER A 178 29.59 -7.67 -89.86
CA SER A 178 30.83 -8.29 -90.35
C SER A 178 30.62 -9.78 -90.62
N ASP A 179 29.75 -10.12 -91.58
CA ASP A 179 29.69 -11.41 -92.29
C ASP A 179 29.42 -11.16 -93.78
#